data_AF-A0A497NQB8-F1
#
_entry.id   AF-A0A497NQB8-F1
#
_cell.length_a   1.000
_cell.length_b   1.000
_cell.length_c   1.000
_cell.angle_alpha   90.00
_cell.angle_beta   90.00
_cell.angle_gamma   90.00
#
_symmetry.space_group_name_H-M   'P 1'
#
loop_
_entity.id
_entity.type
_entity.pdbx_description
1 polymer ?
#
loop_
_entity_poly.entity_id
_entity_poly.type
_entity_poly.pdbx_seq_one_letter_code
_entity_poly.pdbx_strand_id
1 'polypeptide(L)'
;MCSTGLRHEVLFCLRGYTPHFVEHVIDPRDGRAKLVMADPHTRRSAMIYDLASGRVEWEAEVPGSSVPNPHTARMLLSDVENFGSAGDIYCCDRDNCIIVIDRETKGIKFKGKVPWRPGLIHEACLTPDGSALIVTDYLENRLAKLAIPSLEPEWIRRDLERPSKVSVIEGMVDPWHNPSFGGHYIVCSNAIPGSVNEVRDEDGTIAWSCPRADRTGFWPLAPHSAFRLGRLECRGNLTVVGSEAGGGIYALDYFGRPVWAVSGSSVLRAEEGLYYSASPHGIGEVTHVFPTLDGRVGFCSWLGFNCAFVMAIEQLPSEQEARFVLAYEKRIENSWTYLDPPVRGEGWDEVLIVLENLGPEEVAWRVEGMAMGLLDIRGVPRGAVKLGEGRLRAGEADAFYSRRPYAWYRVAVRTLRQKAEAMLSAFVSLRKG
;
A
#
# COMPACT_ATOMS: atom_id res chain seq x y z
N MET A 1 4.10 31.76 12.92
CA MET A 1 3.80 30.35 13.23
C MET A 1 3.62 29.64 11.90
N CYS A 2 4.63 28.93 11.42
CA CYS A 2 4.54 28.18 10.17
C CYS A 2 3.71 26.92 10.41
N SER A 3 2.80 26.57 9.50
CA SER A 3 1.87 25.45 9.66
C SER A 3 2.60 24.13 9.92
N THR A 4 2.28 23.45 11.03
CA THR A 4 2.82 22.15 11.45
C THR A 4 2.13 20.95 10.77
N GLY A 5 1.15 21.20 9.90
CA GLY A 5 0.34 20.15 9.26
C GLY A 5 0.88 19.66 7.90
N LEU A 6 0.25 18.59 7.39
CA LEU A 6 0.44 18.12 6.02
C LEU A 6 0.12 19.26 5.04
N ARG A 7 1.05 19.57 4.13
CA ARG A 7 0.79 20.48 3.02
C ARG A 7 0.54 19.70 1.74
N HIS A 8 -0.49 20.12 1.01
CA HIS A 8 -0.94 19.45 -0.18
C HIS A 8 -1.54 20.46 -1.17
N GLU A 9 -1.47 20.10 -2.44
CA GLU A 9 -2.20 20.76 -3.53
C GLU A 9 -3.50 19.99 -3.78
N VAL A 10 -4.63 20.68 -3.84
CA VAL A 10 -5.90 20.06 -4.25
C VAL A 10 -5.95 20.01 -5.77
N LEU A 11 -5.90 18.79 -6.32
CA LEU A 11 -5.99 18.56 -7.76
C LEU A 11 -7.45 18.44 -8.22
N PHE A 12 -8.34 17.92 -7.37
CA PHE A 12 -9.77 17.84 -7.64
C PHE A 12 -10.59 17.82 -6.35
N CYS A 13 -11.68 18.59 -6.33
CA CYS A 13 -12.71 18.53 -5.29
C CYS A 13 -14.00 19.18 -5.81
N LEU A 14 -14.97 18.36 -6.22
CA LEU A 14 -16.29 18.83 -6.66
C LEU A 14 -17.40 18.12 -5.91
N ARG A 15 -18.42 18.88 -5.47
CA ARG A 15 -19.60 18.30 -4.81
C ARG A 15 -20.36 17.36 -5.73
N GLY A 16 -20.82 16.24 -5.17
CA GLY A 16 -21.46 15.16 -5.91
C GLY A 16 -20.48 14.22 -6.61
N TYR A 17 -19.17 14.37 -6.39
CA TYR A 17 -18.14 13.49 -6.94
C TYR A 17 -17.30 12.88 -5.81
N THR A 18 -17.28 11.55 -5.73
CA THR A 18 -16.52 10.76 -4.77
C THR A 18 -15.64 9.76 -5.51
N PRO A 19 -14.63 10.23 -6.28
CA PRO A 19 -13.71 9.32 -6.95
C PRO A 19 -13.11 8.34 -5.95
N HIS A 20 -13.06 7.07 -6.34
CA HIS A 20 -12.44 5.99 -5.60
C HIS A 20 -11.06 5.67 -6.16
N PHE A 21 -10.82 5.94 -7.44
CA PHE A 21 -9.55 5.74 -8.15
C PHE A 21 -9.19 6.97 -8.98
N VAL A 22 -7.89 7.19 -9.18
CA VAL A 22 -7.34 8.33 -9.93
C VAL A 22 -6.05 7.89 -10.63
N GLU A 23 -5.92 8.24 -11.91
CA GLU A 23 -4.66 8.14 -12.66
C GLU A 23 -4.29 9.54 -13.18
N HIS A 24 -3.05 9.97 -12.96
CA HIS A 24 -2.55 11.26 -13.46
C HIS A 24 -1.75 11.00 -14.74
N VAL A 25 -2.33 11.34 -15.89
CA VAL A 25 -1.81 10.97 -17.22
C VAL A 25 -1.66 12.17 -18.13
N ILE A 26 -0.82 12.02 -19.15
CA ILE A 26 -0.87 12.89 -20.33
C ILE A 26 -1.86 12.27 -21.31
N ASP A 27 -2.95 12.97 -21.62
CA ASP A 27 -3.94 12.50 -22.57
C ASP A 27 -3.32 12.42 -23.98
N PRO A 28 -3.31 11.24 -24.63
CA PRO A 28 -2.69 11.07 -25.94
C PRO A 28 -3.42 11.85 -27.05
N ARG A 29 -4.63 12.36 -26.82
CA ARG A 29 -5.40 13.10 -27.82
C ARG A 29 -4.97 14.56 -27.94
N ASP A 30 -4.61 15.19 -26.82
CA ASP A 30 -4.33 16.63 -26.78
C ASP A 30 -3.01 16.98 -26.08
N GLY A 31 -2.30 16.00 -25.52
CA GLY A 31 -1.02 16.18 -24.85
C GLY A 31 -1.11 16.91 -23.50
N ARG A 32 -2.30 17.09 -22.93
CA ARG A 32 -2.51 17.81 -21.67
C ARG A 32 -2.58 16.86 -20.48
N ALA A 33 -2.15 17.33 -19.33
CA ALA A 33 -2.26 16.59 -18.07
C ALA A 33 -3.71 16.49 -17.61
N LYS A 34 -4.16 15.27 -17.30
CA LYS A 34 -5.51 14.96 -16.84
C LYS A 34 -5.50 14.09 -15.59
N LEU A 35 -6.61 14.12 -14.87
CA LEU A 35 -6.98 13.07 -13.94
C LEU A 35 -8.04 12.19 -14.58
N VAL A 36 -7.74 10.90 -14.75
CA VAL A 36 -8.73 9.87 -15.10
C VAL A 36 -9.22 9.28 -13.80
N MET A 37 -10.53 9.28 -13.57
CA MET A 37 -11.10 8.91 -12.28
C MET A 37 -12.27 7.95 -12.43
N ALA A 38 -12.48 7.14 -11.40
CA ALA A 38 -13.62 6.25 -11.27
C ALA A 38 -14.42 6.60 -10.02
N ASP A 39 -15.73 6.76 -10.15
CA ASP A 39 -16.65 7.03 -9.03
C ASP A 39 -17.73 5.93 -8.97
N PRO A 40 -17.54 4.90 -8.14
CA PRO A 40 -18.45 3.76 -8.04
C PRO A 40 -19.73 4.02 -7.25
N HIS A 41 -19.71 4.94 -6.28
CA HIS A 41 -20.78 5.03 -5.26
C HIS A 41 -21.74 6.20 -5.47
N THR A 42 -21.27 7.30 -6.05
CA THR A 42 -22.09 8.49 -6.26
C THR A 42 -22.50 8.64 -7.71
N ARG A 43 -21.52 8.64 -8.62
CA ARG A 43 -21.77 8.89 -10.05
C ARG A 43 -21.93 7.62 -10.88
N ARG A 44 -21.36 6.49 -10.41
CA ARG A 44 -21.28 5.22 -11.14
C ARG A 44 -20.68 5.41 -12.53
N SER A 45 -19.64 6.23 -12.61
CA SER A 45 -19.09 6.71 -13.87
C SER A 45 -17.57 6.70 -13.87
N ALA A 46 -17.01 6.61 -15.07
CA ALA A 46 -15.64 6.99 -15.35
C ALA A 46 -15.61 8.42 -15.87
N MET A 47 -14.56 9.18 -15.54
CA MET A 47 -14.48 10.61 -15.86
C MET A 47 -13.05 11.06 -16.15
N ILE A 48 -12.94 12.13 -16.93
CA ILE A 48 -11.68 12.81 -17.23
C ILE A 48 -11.81 14.27 -16.78
N TYR A 49 -10.92 14.66 -15.90
CA TYR A 49 -10.79 16.02 -15.41
C TYR A 49 -9.53 16.67 -16.00
N ASP A 50 -9.71 17.80 -16.67
CA ASP A 50 -8.61 18.58 -17.24
C ASP A 50 -8.10 19.58 -16.21
N LEU A 51 -6.87 19.37 -15.75
CA LEU A 51 -6.24 20.19 -14.71
C LEU A 51 -6.08 21.65 -15.15
N ALA A 52 -5.85 21.89 -16.44
CA ALA A 52 -5.64 23.23 -16.99
C ALA A 52 -6.92 24.09 -17.00
N SER A 53 -8.04 23.52 -17.43
CA SER A 53 -9.34 24.21 -17.46
C SER A 53 -10.12 24.12 -16.15
N GLY A 54 -9.74 23.18 -15.28
CA GLY A 54 -10.40 22.92 -14.01
C GLY A 54 -11.79 22.31 -14.16
N ARG A 55 -12.05 21.54 -15.23
CA ARG A 55 -13.38 21.01 -15.59
C ARG A 55 -13.34 19.51 -15.84
N VAL A 56 -14.44 18.84 -15.49
CA VAL A 56 -14.75 17.49 -16.00
C VAL A 56 -15.15 17.65 -17.46
N GLU A 57 -14.26 17.29 -18.37
CA GLU A 57 -14.48 17.43 -19.82
C GLU A 57 -15.14 16.19 -20.43
N TRP A 58 -15.12 15.07 -19.71
CA TRP A 58 -15.77 13.84 -20.12
C TRP A 58 -16.21 13.03 -18.91
N GLU A 59 -17.38 12.42 -19.04
CA GLU A 59 -17.97 11.53 -18.04
C GLU A 59 -18.86 10.52 -18.78
N ALA A 60 -18.75 9.24 -18.44
CA ALA A 60 -19.63 8.18 -18.92
C ALA A 60 -20.09 7.29 -17.75
N GLU A 61 -21.40 7.21 -17.54
CA GLU A 61 -21.98 6.23 -16.62
C GLU A 61 -21.74 4.82 -17.15
N VAL A 62 -21.25 3.92 -16.28
CA VAL A 62 -21.00 2.55 -16.70
C VAL A 62 -22.28 1.72 -16.62
N PRO A 63 -22.53 0.83 -17.61
CA PRO A 63 -23.77 0.07 -17.68
C PRO A 63 -23.87 -1.00 -16.58
N GLY A 64 -25.08 -1.52 -16.40
CA GLY A 64 -25.38 -2.64 -15.50
C GLY A 64 -25.99 -2.21 -14.16
N SER A 65 -26.23 -3.17 -13.27
CA SER A 65 -26.91 -2.87 -12.00
C SER A 65 -26.53 -3.71 -10.80
N SER A 66 -25.68 -4.72 -10.98
CA SER A 66 -25.46 -5.79 -10.01
C SER A 66 -24.48 -5.41 -8.89
N VAL A 67 -23.47 -4.61 -9.18
CA VAL A 67 -22.42 -4.18 -8.23
C VAL A 67 -22.14 -2.67 -8.35
N PRO A 68 -21.51 -2.02 -7.34
CA PRO A 68 -21.22 -0.59 -7.41
C PRO A 68 -19.92 -0.33 -8.19
N ASN A 69 -19.90 -0.56 -9.49
CA ASN A 69 -18.77 -0.23 -10.37
C ASN A 69 -18.98 1.11 -11.10
N PRO A 70 -17.89 1.78 -11.56
CA PRO A 70 -16.52 1.28 -11.63
C PRO A 70 -15.68 1.66 -10.39
N HIS A 71 -14.95 0.71 -9.79
CA HIS A 71 -13.98 1.03 -8.72
C HIS A 71 -12.63 1.53 -9.25
N THR A 72 -12.26 1.16 -10.48
CA THR A 72 -11.12 1.70 -11.22
C THR A 72 -11.53 2.05 -12.65
N ALA A 73 -10.85 3.04 -13.23
CA ALA A 73 -11.02 3.46 -14.61
C ALA A 73 -9.70 4.03 -15.10
N ARG A 74 -9.22 3.54 -16.24
CA ARG A 74 -7.88 3.84 -16.77
C ARG A 74 -7.99 4.28 -18.22
N MET A 75 -7.02 5.08 -18.65
CA MET A 75 -6.94 5.52 -20.04
C MET A 75 -5.94 4.66 -20.81
N LEU A 76 -6.31 4.23 -22.02
CA LEU A 76 -5.34 3.65 -22.95
C LEU A 76 -4.40 4.75 -23.44
N LEU A 77 -3.10 4.63 -23.15
CA LEU A 77 -2.10 5.61 -23.60
C LEU A 77 -1.61 5.35 -25.04
N SER A 78 -1.89 4.16 -25.56
CA SER A 78 -1.59 3.72 -26.93
C SER A 78 -2.73 2.83 -27.45
N ASP A 79 -2.75 2.60 -28.76
CA ASP A 79 -3.66 1.62 -29.34
C ASP A 79 -3.32 0.21 -28.85
N VAL A 80 -4.36 -0.58 -28.58
CA VAL A 80 -4.25 -1.99 -28.19
C VAL A 80 -5.13 -2.80 -29.13
N GLU A 81 -4.49 -3.66 -29.93
CA GLU A 81 -5.16 -4.39 -31.00
C GLU A 81 -6.36 -5.20 -30.46
N ASN A 82 -7.51 -5.07 -31.13
CA ASN A 82 -8.76 -5.74 -30.78
C ASN A 82 -9.30 -5.44 -29.36
N PHE A 83 -8.81 -4.37 -28.71
CA PHE A 83 -9.25 -3.93 -27.40
C PHE A 83 -9.74 -2.47 -27.40
N GLY A 84 -8.91 -1.54 -27.87
CA GLY A 84 -9.24 -0.12 -27.88
C GLY A 84 -8.18 0.77 -28.51
N SER A 85 -8.50 2.05 -28.61
CA SER A 85 -7.62 3.08 -29.17
C SER A 85 -7.07 4.00 -28.08
N ALA A 86 -5.97 4.69 -28.36
CA ALA A 86 -5.41 5.69 -27.47
C ALA A 86 -6.47 6.74 -27.06
N GLY A 87 -6.56 7.02 -25.76
CA GLY A 87 -7.52 7.93 -25.14
C GLY A 87 -8.85 7.28 -24.74
N ASP A 88 -9.14 6.04 -25.18
CA ASP A 88 -10.30 5.29 -24.69
C ASP A 88 -10.17 4.93 -23.21
N ILE A 89 -11.30 4.78 -22.54
CA ILE A 89 -11.34 4.46 -21.11
C ILE A 89 -11.74 3.01 -20.90
N TYR A 90 -10.93 2.24 -20.17
CA TYR A 90 -11.25 0.87 -19.79
C TYR A 90 -11.49 0.74 -18.30
N CYS A 91 -12.48 -0.06 -17.94
CA CYS A 91 -12.93 -0.27 -16.57
C CYS A 91 -13.80 -1.53 -16.48
N CYS A 92 -14.30 -1.82 -15.28
CA CYS A 92 -15.32 -2.85 -15.08
C CYS A 92 -16.70 -2.23 -14.97
N ASP A 93 -17.69 -2.81 -15.66
CA ASP A 93 -19.08 -2.38 -15.58
C ASP A 93 -19.79 -2.94 -14.33
N ARG A 94 -21.04 -2.53 -14.11
CA ARG A 94 -21.83 -2.93 -12.94
C ARG A 94 -22.43 -4.34 -13.06
N ASP A 95 -22.18 -5.03 -14.16
CA ASP A 95 -22.48 -6.46 -14.33
C ASP A 95 -21.20 -7.31 -14.37
N ASN A 96 -20.10 -6.78 -13.82
CA ASN A 96 -18.80 -7.45 -13.70
C ASN A 96 -18.16 -7.82 -15.05
N CYS A 97 -18.46 -7.09 -16.12
CA CYS A 97 -17.75 -7.22 -17.40
C CYS A 97 -16.59 -6.22 -17.48
N ILE A 98 -15.50 -6.62 -18.12
CA ILE A 98 -14.43 -5.70 -18.52
C ILE A 98 -14.90 -5.00 -19.80
N ILE A 99 -14.89 -3.67 -19.80
CA ILE A 99 -15.35 -2.86 -20.91
C ILE A 99 -14.30 -1.83 -21.34
N VAL A 100 -14.30 -1.48 -22.63
CA VAL A 100 -13.60 -0.31 -23.18
C VAL A 100 -14.65 0.63 -23.76
N ILE A 101 -14.65 1.87 -23.27
CA ILE A 101 -15.55 2.95 -23.65
C ILE A 101 -14.83 3.84 -24.64
N ASP A 102 -15.38 3.97 -25.84
CA ASP A 102 -14.89 4.89 -26.86
C ASP A 102 -14.99 6.33 -26.38
N ARG A 103 -13.89 7.06 -26.48
CA ARG A 103 -13.77 8.41 -25.93
C ARG A 103 -14.64 9.46 -26.65
N GLU A 104 -15.07 9.22 -27.89
CA GLU A 104 -15.85 10.17 -28.70
C GLU A 104 -17.36 9.91 -28.60
N THR A 105 -17.75 8.67 -28.89
CA THR A 105 -19.14 8.22 -28.97
C THR A 105 -19.70 7.80 -27.62
N LYS A 106 -18.83 7.53 -26.63
CA LYS A 106 -19.18 6.87 -25.36
C LYS A 106 -19.78 5.47 -25.54
N GLY A 107 -19.66 4.89 -26.73
CA GLY A 107 -20.07 3.51 -27.02
C GLY A 107 -19.08 2.50 -26.45
N ILE A 108 -19.54 1.26 -26.27
CA ILE A 108 -18.69 0.16 -25.80
C ILE A 108 -18.00 -0.50 -26.99
N LYS A 109 -16.67 -0.37 -27.09
CA LYS A 109 -15.82 -0.99 -28.13
C LYS A 109 -15.50 -2.45 -27.84
N PHE A 110 -15.27 -2.76 -26.57
CA PHE A 110 -14.96 -4.10 -26.10
C PHE A 110 -15.81 -4.40 -24.88
N LYS A 111 -16.32 -5.64 -24.80
CA LYS A 111 -17.01 -6.17 -23.62
C LYS A 111 -16.66 -7.65 -23.47
N GLY A 112 -15.98 -7.98 -22.38
CA GLY A 112 -15.57 -9.34 -22.07
C GLY A 112 -15.94 -9.74 -20.64
N LYS A 113 -16.16 -11.04 -20.44
CA LYS A 113 -16.43 -11.62 -19.12
C LYS A 113 -15.22 -12.42 -18.66
N VAL A 114 -14.97 -12.40 -17.36
CA VAL A 114 -13.99 -13.29 -16.75
C VAL A 114 -14.45 -14.76 -16.87
N PRO A 115 -13.52 -15.74 -16.94
CA PRO A 115 -13.84 -17.16 -17.11
C PRO A 115 -14.36 -17.85 -15.85
N TRP A 116 -14.86 -17.08 -14.88
CA TRP A 116 -15.43 -17.57 -13.63
C TRP A 116 -16.71 -16.81 -13.28
N ARG A 117 -17.43 -17.26 -12.25
CA ARG A 117 -18.56 -16.50 -11.69
C ARG A 117 -18.01 -15.31 -10.89
N PRO A 118 -18.19 -14.06 -11.33
CA PRO A 118 -17.59 -12.93 -10.65
C PRO A 118 -18.36 -12.54 -9.39
N GLY A 119 -17.63 -12.10 -8.37
CA GLY A 119 -18.21 -11.46 -7.19
C GLY A 119 -18.24 -9.94 -7.36
N LEU A 120 -17.05 -9.33 -7.38
CA LEU A 120 -16.84 -7.92 -7.68
C LEU A 120 -15.50 -7.79 -8.40
N ILE A 121 -15.54 -7.64 -9.73
CA ILE A 121 -14.33 -7.34 -10.49
C ILE A 121 -13.97 -5.88 -10.20
N HIS A 122 -12.92 -5.73 -9.39
CA HIS A 122 -12.59 -4.48 -8.71
C HIS A 122 -11.49 -3.70 -9.42
N GLU A 123 -10.60 -4.40 -10.13
CA GLU A 123 -9.56 -3.82 -10.98
C GLU A 123 -9.38 -4.66 -12.24
N ALA A 124 -9.11 -3.96 -13.35
CA ALA A 124 -8.49 -4.54 -14.54
C ALA A 124 -7.37 -3.59 -14.97
N CYS A 125 -6.13 -4.02 -14.83
CA CYS A 125 -4.94 -3.23 -15.11
C CYS A 125 -4.20 -3.81 -16.31
N LEU A 126 -4.01 -3.01 -17.37
CA LEU A 126 -3.30 -3.45 -18.57
C LEU A 126 -1.83 -3.74 -18.27
N THR A 127 -1.31 -4.85 -18.78
CA THR A 127 0.12 -5.14 -18.72
C THR A 127 0.90 -4.13 -19.56
N PRO A 128 2.17 -3.82 -19.23
CA PRO A 128 2.93 -2.78 -19.92
C PRO A 128 3.10 -3.00 -21.44
N ASP A 129 3.09 -4.25 -21.88
CA ASP A 129 3.16 -4.66 -23.29
C ASP A 129 1.79 -4.65 -23.99
N GLY A 130 0.70 -4.39 -23.28
CA GLY A 130 -0.66 -4.36 -23.80
C GLY A 130 -1.26 -5.74 -24.11
N SER A 131 -0.59 -6.84 -23.76
CA SER A 131 -1.00 -8.19 -24.16
C SER A 131 -2.06 -8.82 -23.25
N ALA A 132 -2.18 -8.36 -22.00
CA ALA A 132 -3.04 -8.96 -21.00
C ALA A 132 -3.58 -7.93 -19.98
N LEU A 133 -4.47 -8.39 -19.11
CA LEU A 133 -4.98 -7.65 -17.95
C LEU A 133 -4.65 -8.39 -16.66
N ILE A 134 -4.12 -7.67 -15.67
CA ILE A 134 -4.10 -8.11 -14.28
C ILE A 134 -5.43 -7.73 -13.64
N VAL A 135 -6.21 -8.73 -13.24
CA VAL A 135 -7.59 -8.59 -12.80
C VAL A 135 -7.74 -9.05 -11.36
N THR A 136 -8.47 -8.27 -10.56
CA THR A 136 -8.85 -8.65 -9.19
C THR A 136 -10.35 -8.89 -9.08
N ASP A 137 -10.72 -9.97 -8.41
CA ASP A 137 -12.08 -10.23 -7.96
C ASP A 137 -12.11 -10.16 -6.44
N TYR A 138 -12.61 -9.02 -5.94
CA TYR A 138 -12.52 -8.64 -4.54
C TYR A 138 -13.31 -9.58 -3.62
N LEU A 139 -14.51 -10.02 -4.05
CA LEU A 139 -15.36 -10.87 -3.22
C LEU A 139 -15.07 -12.37 -3.38
N GLU A 140 -14.40 -12.76 -4.47
CA GLU A 140 -14.01 -14.16 -4.72
C GLU A 140 -12.56 -14.48 -4.36
N ASN A 141 -11.82 -13.52 -3.78
CA ASN A 141 -10.41 -13.64 -3.41
C ASN A 141 -9.52 -14.07 -4.58
N ARG A 142 -9.75 -13.50 -5.78
CA ARG A 142 -8.99 -13.89 -7.00
C ARG A 142 -8.12 -12.78 -7.54
N LEU A 143 -6.92 -13.16 -7.96
CA LEU A 143 -6.02 -12.36 -8.78
C LEU A 143 -5.67 -13.18 -10.02
N ALA A 144 -5.74 -12.62 -11.21
CA ALA A 144 -5.49 -13.35 -12.45
C ALA A 144 -4.79 -12.47 -13.48
N LYS A 145 -4.08 -13.12 -14.41
CA LYS A 145 -3.67 -12.51 -15.68
C LYS A 145 -4.49 -13.12 -16.80
N LEU A 146 -5.20 -12.26 -17.55
CA LEU A 146 -6.10 -12.66 -18.63
C LEU A 146 -5.59 -12.08 -19.94
N ALA A 147 -5.35 -12.93 -20.94
CA ALA A 147 -4.86 -12.50 -22.25
C ALA A 147 -5.90 -11.62 -22.97
N ILE A 148 -5.46 -10.58 -23.68
CA ILE A 148 -6.31 -9.76 -24.54
C ILE A 148 -6.24 -10.30 -25.98
N PRO A 149 -7.35 -10.31 -26.74
CA PRO A 149 -8.71 -9.90 -26.36
C PRO A 149 -9.59 -11.04 -25.81
N SER A 150 -9.08 -12.27 -25.75
CA SER A 150 -9.88 -13.47 -25.46
C SER A 150 -10.34 -13.57 -24.00
N LEU A 151 -9.63 -12.91 -23.08
CA LEU A 151 -9.74 -13.06 -21.63
C LEU A 151 -9.53 -14.51 -21.13
N GLU A 152 -8.83 -15.32 -21.92
CA GLU A 152 -8.38 -16.63 -21.47
C GLU A 152 -7.31 -16.46 -20.38
N PRO A 153 -7.36 -17.27 -19.32
CA PRO A 153 -6.44 -17.11 -18.20
C PRO A 153 -5.05 -17.63 -18.55
N GLU A 154 -4.04 -16.79 -18.39
CA GLU A 154 -2.64 -17.23 -18.36
C GLU A 154 -2.32 -17.86 -17.01
N TRP A 155 -2.78 -17.23 -15.92
CA TRP A 155 -2.73 -17.78 -14.57
C TRP A 155 -3.84 -17.19 -13.68
N ILE A 156 -4.21 -17.93 -12.63
CA ILE A 156 -5.22 -17.53 -11.63
C ILE A 156 -4.74 -17.93 -10.23
N ARG A 157 -4.84 -17.00 -9.29
CA ARG A 157 -4.64 -17.20 -7.85
C ARG A 157 -5.93 -17.04 -7.07
N ARG A 158 -5.99 -17.71 -5.92
CA ARG A 158 -7.19 -17.79 -5.05
C ARG A 158 -6.87 -17.64 -3.55
N ASP A 159 -5.65 -17.25 -3.23
CA ASP A 159 -5.12 -17.22 -1.87
C ASP A 159 -4.85 -15.81 -1.35
N LEU A 160 -5.13 -14.78 -2.15
CA LEU A 160 -5.06 -13.38 -1.74
C LEU A 160 -6.46 -12.92 -1.33
N GLU A 161 -6.65 -12.63 -0.05
CA GLU A 161 -7.93 -12.15 0.48
C GLU A 161 -8.23 -10.73 -0.03
N ARG A 162 -9.46 -10.49 -0.49
CA ARG A 162 -9.96 -9.17 -0.93
C ARG A 162 -8.95 -8.37 -1.77
N PRO A 163 -8.46 -8.93 -2.88
CA PRO A 163 -7.52 -8.24 -3.74
C PRO A 163 -8.22 -7.01 -4.31
N SER A 164 -7.61 -5.84 -4.13
CA SER A 164 -8.19 -4.54 -4.46
C SER A 164 -7.56 -3.99 -5.73
N LYS A 165 -6.67 -2.99 -5.62
CA LYS A 165 -6.06 -2.32 -6.77
C LYS A 165 -4.70 -2.89 -7.13
N VAL A 166 -4.36 -2.72 -8.40
CA VAL A 166 -3.11 -3.16 -9.00
C VAL A 166 -2.34 -1.95 -9.51
N SER A 167 -1.05 -1.90 -9.23
CA SER A 167 -0.13 -0.91 -9.82
C SER A 167 1.01 -1.63 -10.52
N VAL A 168 1.33 -1.20 -11.73
CA VAL A 168 2.55 -1.63 -12.42
C VAL A 168 3.78 -1.05 -11.71
N ILE A 169 4.84 -1.84 -11.58
CA ILE A 169 6.15 -1.33 -11.17
C ILE A 169 6.84 -0.78 -12.42
N GLU A 170 6.84 0.54 -12.55
CA GLU A 170 7.44 1.22 -13.70
C GLU A 170 8.95 1.42 -13.55
N GLY A 171 9.64 1.62 -14.67
CA GLY A 171 11.07 1.96 -14.67
C GLY A 171 12.00 0.78 -14.35
N MET A 172 11.54 -0.45 -14.56
CA MET A 172 12.37 -1.65 -14.48
C MET A 172 13.50 -1.58 -15.51
N VAL A 173 14.73 -1.47 -15.01
CA VAL A 173 15.96 -1.48 -15.80
C VAL A 173 16.95 -2.43 -15.14
N ASP A 174 17.53 -3.34 -15.92
CA ASP A 174 18.52 -4.28 -15.42
C ASP A 174 19.95 -3.80 -15.68
N PRO A 175 20.93 -4.20 -14.84
CA PRO A 175 20.79 -4.95 -13.59
C PRO A 175 20.78 -4.05 -12.34
N TRP A 176 20.97 -2.74 -12.50
CA TRP A 176 21.16 -1.77 -11.41
C TRP A 176 19.99 -0.78 -11.35
N HIS A 177 19.67 -0.30 -10.14
CA HIS A 177 18.53 0.63 -9.89
C HIS A 177 17.14 0.06 -10.22
N ASN A 178 16.98 -1.27 -10.27
CA ASN A 178 15.68 -1.88 -10.52
C ASN A 178 14.72 -1.57 -9.35
N PRO A 179 13.57 -0.90 -9.61
CA PRO A 179 12.60 -0.56 -8.58
C PRO A 179 11.89 -1.78 -8.01
N SER A 180 11.91 -2.93 -8.69
CA SER A 180 11.32 -4.19 -8.27
C SER A 180 12.05 -4.85 -7.08
N PHE A 181 11.30 -5.51 -6.20
CA PHE A 181 11.82 -6.47 -5.22
C PHE A 181 11.74 -7.93 -5.69
N GLY A 182 11.35 -8.15 -6.94
CA GLY A 182 11.33 -9.44 -7.62
C GLY A 182 10.06 -9.72 -8.41
N GLY A 183 9.06 -8.83 -8.41
CA GLY A 183 7.84 -8.91 -9.22
C GLY A 183 7.58 -7.67 -10.08
N HIS A 184 6.43 -7.65 -10.74
CA HIS A 184 6.07 -6.67 -11.76
C HIS A 184 4.86 -5.81 -11.37
N TYR A 185 4.05 -6.31 -10.43
CA TYR A 185 2.81 -5.65 -10.00
C TYR A 185 2.75 -5.56 -8.49
N ILE A 186 2.22 -4.45 -7.98
CA ILE A 186 1.85 -4.29 -6.57
C ILE A 186 0.34 -4.46 -6.44
N VAL A 187 -0.10 -5.38 -5.57
CA VAL A 187 -1.50 -5.70 -5.30
C VAL A 187 -1.78 -5.59 -3.81
N CYS A 188 -2.82 -4.85 -3.45
CA CYS A 188 -3.25 -4.71 -2.05
C CYS A 188 -4.38 -5.70 -1.72
N SER A 189 -4.25 -6.38 -0.57
CA SER A 189 -5.30 -7.15 0.08
C SER A 189 -6.00 -6.25 1.10
N ASN A 190 -7.23 -5.87 0.78
CA ASN A 190 -8.03 -4.93 1.56
C ASN A 190 -8.75 -5.64 2.72
N ALA A 191 -7.98 -6.29 3.58
CA ALA A 191 -8.44 -6.89 4.82
C ALA A 191 -7.92 -6.10 6.04
N ILE A 192 -8.34 -6.47 7.25
CA ILE A 192 -7.87 -5.86 8.50
C ILE A 192 -7.45 -6.94 9.51
N PRO A 193 -6.13 -7.13 9.75
CA PRO A 193 -5.02 -6.53 9.00
C PRO A 193 -5.01 -7.03 7.55
N GLY A 194 -4.54 -6.19 6.64
CA GLY A 194 -4.40 -6.52 5.22
C GLY A 194 -2.97 -6.82 4.84
N SER A 195 -2.69 -6.83 3.53
CA SER A 195 -1.32 -6.96 3.03
C SER A 195 -1.10 -6.19 1.73
N VAL A 196 0.16 -5.86 1.45
CA VAL A 196 0.63 -5.31 0.18
C VAL A 196 1.61 -6.31 -0.41
N ASN A 197 1.36 -6.75 -1.63
CA ASN A 197 2.08 -7.86 -2.25
C ASN A 197 2.67 -7.42 -3.58
N GLU A 198 3.90 -7.82 -3.83
CA GLU A 198 4.54 -7.71 -5.13
C GLU A 198 4.45 -9.06 -5.84
N VAL A 199 3.90 -9.07 -7.04
CA VAL A 199 3.49 -10.26 -7.78
C VAL A 199 4.27 -10.37 -9.09
N ARG A 200 4.73 -11.58 -9.40
CA ARG A 200 5.42 -11.92 -10.66
C ARG A 200 4.45 -11.97 -11.83
N ASP A 201 4.92 -11.61 -13.02
CA ASP A 201 4.07 -11.61 -14.23
C ASP A 201 3.92 -13.02 -14.79
N GLU A 202 4.94 -13.86 -14.61
CA GLU A 202 5.08 -15.16 -15.25
C GLU A 202 4.08 -16.19 -14.70
N ASP A 203 3.81 -16.15 -13.39
CA ASP A 203 3.01 -17.17 -12.70
C ASP A 203 2.12 -16.61 -11.57
N GLY A 204 2.12 -15.30 -11.39
CA GLY A 204 1.39 -14.65 -10.31
C GLY A 204 1.98 -14.89 -8.92
N THR A 205 3.15 -15.53 -8.75
CA THR A 205 3.73 -15.80 -7.42
C THR A 205 4.09 -14.51 -6.66
N ILE A 206 4.05 -14.54 -5.31
CA ILE A 206 4.38 -13.36 -4.49
C ILE A 206 5.90 -13.32 -4.34
N ALA A 207 6.54 -12.28 -4.88
CA ALA A 207 7.97 -12.04 -4.76
C ALA A 207 8.33 -11.28 -3.47
N TRP A 208 7.42 -10.42 -2.99
CA TRP A 208 7.58 -9.65 -1.77
C TRP A 208 6.21 -9.38 -1.13
N SER A 209 6.14 -9.31 0.19
CA SER A 209 4.91 -8.93 0.90
C SER A 209 5.19 -8.11 2.15
N CYS A 210 4.23 -7.25 2.50
CA CYS A 210 4.14 -6.60 3.79
C CYS A 210 2.71 -6.70 4.33
N PRO A 211 2.46 -7.35 5.49
CA PRO A 211 3.45 -8.02 6.33
C PRO A 211 4.18 -9.16 5.59
N ARG A 212 5.38 -9.48 6.05
CA ARG A 212 6.16 -10.61 5.55
C ARG A 212 5.49 -11.92 5.96
N ALA A 213 5.89 -13.05 5.37
CA ALA A 213 5.31 -14.36 5.68
C ALA A 213 5.44 -14.76 7.18
N ASP A 214 6.47 -14.25 7.86
CA ASP A 214 6.69 -14.40 9.30
C ASP A 214 5.94 -13.35 10.15
N ARG A 215 5.00 -12.62 9.53
CA ARG A 215 4.17 -11.55 10.09
C ARG A 215 4.95 -10.33 10.62
N THR A 216 6.23 -10.19 10.27
CA THR A 216 7.00 -8.98 10.56
C THR A 216 6.72 -7.86 9.54
N GLY A 217 7.02 -6.63 9.91
CA GLY A 217 6.79 -5.43 9.10
C GLY A 217 5.51 -4.68 9.47
N PHE A 218 5.13 -3.72 8.64
CA PHE A 218 3.95 -2.89 8.79
C PHE A 218 2.68 -3.72 8.58
N TRP A 219 1.71 -3.54 9.48
CA TRP A 219 0.38 -4.17 9.38
C TRP A 219 -0.64 -3.11 8.92
N PRO A 220 -0.95 -3.07 7.62
CA PRO A 220 -1.86 -2.07 7.08
C PRO A 220 -3.31 -2.36 7.50
N LEU A 221 -4.11 -1.29 7.64
CA LEU A 221 -5.53 -1.37 7.97
C LEU A 221 -6.33 -1.15 6.68
N ALA A 222 -6.77 -2.24 6.06
CA ALA A 222 -7.44 -2.22 4.75
C ALA A 222 -6.61 -1.41 3.72
N PRO A 223 -5.39 -1.85 3.37
CA PRO A 223 -4.65 -1.21 2.29
C PRO A 223 -5.47 -1.37 1.01
N HIS A 224 -5.68 -0.27 0.30
CA HIS A 224 -6.55 -0.29 -0.88
C HIS A 224 -5.79 0.00 -2.18
N SER A 225 -4.64 0.65 -2.08
CA SER A 225 -3.66 0.73 -3.17
C SER A 225 -2.27 1.03 -2.66
N ALA A 226 -1.29 0.75 -3.51
CA ALA A 226 0.09 1.07 -3.29
C ALA A 226 0.82 1.23 -4.62
N PHE A 227 1.96 1.91 -4.61
CA PHE A 227 2.85 2.00 -5.77
C PHE A 227 4.32 2.06 -5.34
N ARG A 228 5.24 1.87 -6.29
CA ARG A 228 6.68 1.92 -6.06
C ARG A 228 7.21 3.33 -6.31
N LEU A 229 7.89 3.89 -5.31
CA LEU A 229 8.52 5.21 -5.36
C LEU A 229 10.05 5.08 -5.31
N GLY A 230 10.71 5.82 -6.21
CA GLY A 230 12.16 5.94 -6.26
C GLY A 230 12.84 5.06 -7.31
N ARG A 231 14.13 5.33 -7.52
CA ARG A 231 15.07 4.54 -8.35
C ARG A 231 16.39 4.36 -7.61
N LEU A 232 16.31 3.86 -6.39
CA LEU A 232 17.44 3.63 -5.51
C LEU A 232 17.99 2.21 -5.72
N GLU A 233 19.33 2.08 -5.68
CA GLU A 233 20.00 0.78 -5.72
C GLU A 233 19.72 -0.06 -4.47
N CYS A 234 20.15 -1.33 -4.51
CA CYS A 234 20.19 -2.21 -3.33
C CYS A 234 18.85 -2.32 -2.57
N ARG A 235 17.72 -2.31 -3.30
CA ARG A 235 16.36 -2.36 -2.74
C ARG A 235 16.02 -1.16 -1.84
N GLY A 236 16.63 0.00 -2.10
CA GLY A 236 16.36 1.24 -1.37
C GLY A 236 15.02 1.90 -1.70
N ASN A 237 14.32 1.43 -2.74
CA ASN A 237 13.02 1.97 -3.16
C ASN A 237 11.97 1.83 -2.06
N LEU A 238 10.95 2.69 -2.11
CA LEU A 238 9.87 2.71 -1.12
C LEU A 238 8.57 2.22 -1.75
N THR A 239 7.83 1.39 -1.04
CA THR A 239 6.44 1.09 -1.38
C THR A 239 5.55 2.08 -0.63
N VAL A 240 4.87 2.97 -1.37
CA VAL A 240 3.90 3.92 -0.79
C VAL A 240 2.54 3.23 -0.73
N VAL A 241 1.90 3.23 0.43
CA VAL A 241 0.65 2.51 0.70
C VAL A 241 -0.41 3.45 1.24
N GLY A 242 -1.61 3.40 0.67
CA GLY A 242 -2.80 4.08 1.18
C GLY A 242 -3.67 3.13 2.01
N SER A 243 -3.99 3.53 3.23
CA SER A 243 -4.86 2.80 4.16
C SER A 243 -6.27 3.37 4.06
N GLU A 244 -7.22 2.57 3.55
CA GLU A 244 -8.63 2.97 3.49
C GLU A 244 -9.19 3.08 4.89
N ALA A 245 -9.06 2.03 5.70
CA ALA A 245 -9.42 2.09 7.10
C ALA A 245 -8.40 2.94 7.88
N GLY A 246 -8.87 4.04 8.45
CA GLY A 246 -8.07 4.94 9.30
C GLY A 246 -7.33 6.06 8.55
N GLY A 247 -7.33 6.09 7.21
CA GLY A 247 -6.88 7.28 6.48
C GLY A 247 -5.40 7.63 6.58
N GLY A 248 -4.52 6.63 6.49
CA GLY A 248 -3.06 6.82 6.55
C GLY A 248 -2.35 6.63 5.21
N ILE A 249 -1.19 7.28 5.05
CA ILE A 249 -0.29 7.08 3.91
C ILE A 249 1.10 6.77 4.45
N TYR A 250 1.67 5.64 4.05
CA TYR A 250 2.94 5.15 4.60
C TYR A 250 3.92 4.84 3.47
N ALA A 251 5.18 5.22 3.64
CA ALA A 251 6.26 4.69 2.79
C ALA A 251 7.04 3.63 3.53
N LEU A 252 7.09 2.44 2.93
CA LEU A 252 7.69 1.25 3.50
C LEU A 252 8.97 0.91 2.75
N ASP A 253 10.03 0.55 3.48
CA ASP A 253 11.23 0.00 2.87
C ASP A 253 11.05 -1.49 2.49
N TYR A 254 12.12 -2.09 1.94
CA TYR A 254 12.14 -3.52 1.59
C TYR A 254 11.78 -4.48 2.73
N PHE A 255 11.99 -4.10 3.99
CA PHE A 255 11.62 -4.96 5.11
C PHE A 255 10.22 -4.67 5.64
N GLY A 256 9.46 -3.79 4.98
CA GLY A 256 8.14 -3.38 5.41
C GLY A 256 8.19 -2.43 6.61
N ARG A 257 9.31 -1.74 6.87
CA ARG A 257 9.42 -0.76 7.95
C ARG A 257 9.03 0.62 7.43
N PRO A 258 8.21 1.39 8.15
CA PRO A 258 7.91 2.76 7.79
C PRO A 258 9.16 3.66 7.79
N VAL A 259 9.38 4.38 6.70
CA VAL A 259 10.45 5.40 6.57
C VAL A 259 9.89 6.79 6.86
N TRP A 260 8.65 7.04 6.46
CA TRP A 260 7.86 8.21 6.84
C TRP A 260 6.37 7.85 6.80
N ALA A 261 5.53 8.68 7.42
CA ALA A 261 4.09 8.49 7.44
C ALA A 261 3.33 9.82 7.43
N VAL A 262 2.17 9.83 6.76
CA VAL A 262 1.04 10.66 7.13
C VAL A 262 0.16 9.77 7.99
N SER A 263 0.18 10.00 9.31
CA SER A 263 -0.37 9.05 10.27
C SER A 263 -1.87 8.87 10.07
N GLY A 264 -2.27 7.60 9.95
CA GLY A 264 -3.67 7.23 10.02
C GLY A 264 -4.18 7.24 11.45
N SER A 265 -5.48 6.98 11.58
CA SER A 265 -6.16 6.80 12.85
C SER A 265 -6.26 5.33 13.26
N SER A 266 -6.85 5.12 14.43
CA SER A 266 -7.14 3.80 14.99
C SER A 266 -8.43 3.22 14.41
N VAL A 267 -8.48 1.89 14.39
CA VAL A 267 -9.65 1.09 14.00
C VAL A 267 -10.09 0.28 15.22
N LEU A 268 -11.38 0.29 15.52
CA LEU A 268 -12.00 -0.56 16.53
C LEU A 268 -12.79 -1.68 15.86
N ARG A 269 -12.48 -2.94 16.19
CA ARG A 269 -13.31 -4.09 15.84
C ARG A 269 -14.17 -4.45 17.04
N ALA A 270 -15.48 -4.28 16.93
CA ALA A 270 -16.47 -4.67 17.92
C ALA A 270 -17.44 -5.71 17.34
N GLU A 271 -18.36 -6.23 18.16
CA GLU A 271 -19.33 -7.26 17.73
C GLU A 271 -20.17 -6.82 16.52
N GLU A 272 -20.53 -5.54 16.45
CA GLU A 272 -21.36 -4.96 15.38
C GLU A 272 -20.57 -4.67 14.09
N GLY A 273 -19.24 -4.72 14.13
CA GLY A 273 -18.40 -4.48 12.96
C GLY A 273 -17.15 -3.65 13.23
N LEU A 274 -16.63 -3.07 12.15
CA LEU A 274 -15.42 -2.28 12.14
C LEU A 274 -15.77 -0.78 12.15
N TYR A 275 -15.14 -0.05 13.08
CA TYR A 275 -15.32 1.37 13.30
C TYR A 275 -14.00 2.09 13.02
N TYR A 276 -13.99 2.95 12.00
CA TYR A 276 -12.83 3.75 11.61
C TYR A 276 -13.05 5.20 12.03
N SER A 277 -11.97 5.91 12.30
CA SER A 277 -12.01 7.36 12.52
C SER A 277 -11.13 8.07 11.50
N ALA A 278 -11.47 9.31 11.18
CA ALA A 278 -10.63 10.14 10.33
C ALA A 278 -9.27 10.39 11.01
N SER A 279 -8.22 10.52 10.19
CA SER A 279 -6.88 10.90 10.62
C SER A 279 -6.90 12.29 11.30
N PRO A 280 -6.05 12.52 12.32
CA PRO A 280 -5.87 13.83 12.93
C PRO A 280 -5.40 14.90 11.93
N HIS A 281 -4.87 14.51 10.76
CA HIS A 281 -4.46 15.42 9.70
C HIS A 281 -5.60 15.84 8.78
N GLY A 282 -6.85 15.48 9.09
CA GLY A 282 -7.98 15.76 8.21
C GLY A 282 -7.93 14.93 6.94
N ILE A 283 -7.67 13.62 7.09
CA ILE A 283 -7.76 12.63 6.01
C ILE A 283 -8.79 11.57 6.41
N GLY A 284 -9.77 11.34 5.55
CA GLY A 284 -10.77 10.28 5.67
C GLY A 284 -10.22 8.97 5.11
N GLU A 285 -11.07 8.12 4.55
CA GLU A 285 -10.58 6.90 3.91
C GLU A 285 -9.67 7.23 2.72
N VAL A 286 -8.45 6.65 2.70
CA VAL A 286 -7.54 6.79 1.55
C VAL A 286 -7.81 5.66 0.57
N THR A 287 -8.67 5.93 -0.39
CA THR A 287 -9.11 4.94 -1.38
C THR A 287 -8.09 4.75 -2.49
N HIS A 288 -7.23 5.73 -2.75
CA HIS A 288 -6.14 5.59 -3.70
C HIS A 288 -4.86 6.37 -3.31
N VAL A 289 -3.69 5.81 -3.60
CA VAL A 289 -2.41 6.51 -3.72
C VAL A 289 -1.83 6.25 -5.11
N PHE A 290 -1.26 7.28 -5.74
CA PHE A 290 -0.76 7.21 -7.11
C PHE A 290 0.44 8.15 -7.31
N PRO A 291 1.35 7.86 -8.25
CA PRO A 291 2.38 8.82 -8.65
C PRO A 291 1.76 9.95 -9.48
N THR A 292 2.13 11.21 -9.20
CA THR A 292 1.80 12.33 -10.08
C THR A 292 2.84 12.46 -11.20
N LEU A 293 2.48 13.12 -12.31
CA LEU A 293 3.39 13.32 -13.45
C LEU A 293 4.67 14.09 -13.09
N ASP A 294 4.66 14.90 -12.04
CA ASP A 294 5.81 15.64 -11.53
C ASP A 294 6.58 14.88 -10.41
N GLY A 295 6.24 13.60 -10.18
CA GLY A 295 6.96 12.71 -9.27
C GLY A 295 6.59 12.84 -7.78
N ARG A 296 5.53 13.59 -7.45
CA ARG A 296 4.96 13.64 -6.09
C ARG A 296 4.05 12.43 -5.82
N VAL A 297 3.61 12.32 -4.56
CA VAL A 297 2.63 11.33 -4.12
C VAL A 297 1.24 11.96 -4.18
N GLY A 298 0.42 11.48 -5.10
CA GLY A 298 -1.00 11.77 -5.18
C GLY A 298 -1.82 10.81 -4.31
N PHE A 299 -2.97 11.27 -3.82
CA PHE A 299 -3.91 10.45 -3.07
C PHE A 299 -5.36 10.92 -3.20
N CYS A 300 -6.30 9.99 -3.01
CA CYS A 300 -7.73 10.26 -2.93
C CYS A 300 -8.22 10.02 -1.50
N SER A 301 -8.87 11.03 -0.90
CA SER A 301 -9.40 10.97 0.47
C SER A 301 -10.89 11.29 0.53
N TRP A 302 -11.65 10.43 1.21
CA TRP A 302 -13.09 10.59 1.44
C TRP A 302 -13.39 11.32 2.75
N LEU A 303 -12.97 12.58 2.86
CA LEU A 303 -13.33 13.45 3.99
C LEU A 303 -14.19 14.67 3.59
N GLY A 304 -14.57 14.78 2.32
CA GLY A 304 -15.33 15.92 1.83
C GLY A 304 -16.82 15.85 2.15
N PHE A 305 -17.45 17.01 2.31
CA PHE A 305 -18.91 17.10 2.41
C PHE A 305 -19.55 16.82 1.04
N ASN A 306 -20.05 15.59 0.87
CA ASN A 306 -20.57 15.08 -0.41
C ASN A 306 -19.54 15.19 -1.54
N CYS A 307 -18.26 14.97 -1.23
CA CYS A 307 -17.18 14.90 -2.21
C CYS A 307 -15.98 14.11 -1.68
N ALA A 308 -15.11 13.67 -2.59
CA ALA A 308 -13.76 13.27 -2.23
C ALA A 308 -12.74 14.34 -2.67
N PHE A 309 -11.62 14.38 -1.96
CA PHE A 309 -10.47 15.20 -2.30
C PHE A 309 -9.44 14.35 -3.05
N VAL A 310 -9.01 14.80 -4.22
CA VAL A 310 -7.79 14.31 -4.86
C VAL A 310 -6.70 15.34 -4.65
N MET A 311 -5.59 14.92 -4.07
CA MET A 311 -4.55 15.81 -3.59
C MET A 311 -3.16 15.29 -3.93
N ALA A 312 -2.18 16.18 -4.04
CA ALA A 312 -0.76 15.84 -4.14
C ALA A 312 0.00 16.36 -2.92
N ILE A 313 0.82 15.52 -2.30
CA ILE A 313 1.62 15.90 -1.13
C ILE A 313 2.72 16.88 -1.58
N GLU A 314 2.71 18.10 -1.02
CA GLU A 314 3.80 19.07 -1.16
C GLU A 314 4.87 18.88 -0.08
N GLN A 315 4.42 18.61 1.14
CA GLN A 315 5.28 18.47 2.30
C GLN A 315 4.63 17.53 3.31
N LEU A 316 5.39 16.54 3.79
CA LEU A 316 4.98 15.67 4.88
C LEU A 316 4.72 16.48 6.17
N PRO A 317 3.79 16.05 7.04
CA PRO A 317 3.59 16.69 8.34
C PRO A 317 4.85 16.62 9.20
N SER A 318 5.07 17.64 10.05
CA SER A 318 6.19 17.65 10.99
C SER A 318 6.02 16.58 12.07
N GLU A 319 4.77 16.38 12.50
CA GLU A 319 4.38 15.30 13.41
C GLU A 319 4.04 14.04 12.62
N GLN A 320 4.73 12.94 12.92
CA GLN A 320 4.51 11.64 12.30
C GLN A 320 4.56 10.54 13.35
N GLU A 321 3.67 9.58 13.26
CA GLU A 321 3.68 8.33 14.00
C GLU A 321 3.51 7.15 13.05
N ALA A 322 4.34 6.12 13.23
CA ALA A 322 4.22 4.86 12.50
C ALA A 322 4.53 3.68 13.41
N ARG A 323 3.87 2.54 13.17
CA ARG A 323 4.02 1.34 13.98
C ARG A 323 4.27 0.13 13.10
N PHE A 324 5.11 -0.80 13.55
CA PHE A 324 5.33 -2.05 12.83
C PHE A 324 5.70 -3.18 13.80
N VAL A 325 5.58 -4.42 13.31
CA VAL A 325 5.91 -5.61 14.08
C VAL A 325 7.35 -6.03 13.77
N LEU A 326 8.21 -6.01 14.78
CA LEU A 326 9.60 -6.45 14.67
C LEU A 326 9.73 -7.96 14.79
N ALA A 327 8.91 -8.58 15.64
CA ALA A 327 8.79 -10.02 15.78
C ALA A 327 7.35 -10.37 16.20
N TYR A 328 6.80 -11.46 15.66
CA TYR A 328 5.46 -11.91 16.01
C TYR A 328 5.51 -13.38 16.41
N GLU A 329 5.11 -13.70 17.64
CA GLU A 329 5.06 -15.08 18.15
C GLU A 329 6.35 -15.87 17.88
N LYS A 330 7.51 -15.18 17.94
CA LYS A 330 8.81 -15.74 17.59
C LYS A 330 9.28 -16.67 18.69
N ARG A 331 9.66 -17.90 18.32
CA ARG A 331 10.32 -18.86 19.23
C ARG A 331 11.71 -18.35 19.61
N ILE A 332 12.01 -18.37 20.91
CA ILE A 332 13.25 -17.84 21.48
C ILE A 332 14.10 -18.99 22.02
N GLU A 333 15.39 -18.95 21.69
CA GLU A 333 16.39 -19.94 22.09
C GLU A 333 17.15 -19.51 23.36
N ASN A 334 17.93 -20.43 23.94
CA ASN A 334 18.74 -20.18 25.14
C ASN A 334 20.07 -19.44 24.82
N SER A 335 20.24 -18.98 23.60
CA SER A 335 21.33 -18.14 23.14
C SER A 335 20.80 -16.73 22.88
N TRP A 336 21.67 -15.72 22.99
CA TRP A 336 21.31 -14.36 22.56
C TRP A 336 21.09 -14.34 21.05
N THR A 337 19.86 -14.10 20.65
CA THR A 337 19.46 -13.97 19.24
C THR A 337 18.92 -12.58 19.00
N TYR A 338 19.37 -11.94 17.92
CA TYR A 338 18.86 -10.64 17.53
C TYR A 338 17.56 -10.80 16.73
N LEU A 339 16.63 -9.88 16.98
CA LEU A 339 15.45 -9.72 16.14
C LEU A 339 15.87 -8.93 14.90
N ASP A 340 15.67 -9.54 13.74
CA ASP A 340 15.93 -8.95 12.43
C ASP A 340 14.62 -8.67 11.69
N PRO A 341 14.54 -7.60 10.88
CA PRO A 341 15.59 -6.60 10.65
C PRO A 341 15.80 -5.64 11.84
N PRO A 342 16.95 -4.96 11.97
CA PRO A 342 17.15 -3.93 13.00
C PRO A 342 16.15 -2.77 12.84
N VAL A 343 15.92 -1.99 13.89
CA VAL A 343 15.05 -0.80 13.82
C VAL A 343 15.87 0.40 13.36
N ARG A 344 15.43 1.09 12.31
CA ARG A 344 16.02 2.37 11.90
C ARG A 344 15.45 3.48 12.77
N GLY A 345 16.30 4.09 13.61
CA GLY A 345 15.93 5.26 14.41
C GLY A 345 16.19 6.59 13.71
N GLU A 346 17.12 6.60 12.74
CA GLU A 346 17.44 7.79 11.96
C GLU A 346 16.20 8.34 11.23
N GLY A 347 15.95 9.64 11.37
CA GLY A 347 14.83 10.35 10.75
C GLY A 347 13.60 10.51 11.64
N TRP A 348 13.60 9.85 12.80
CA TRP A 348 12.59 9.92 13.86
C TRP A 348 13.17 10.63 15.10
N ASP A 349 12.30 11.12 15.98
CA ASP A 349 12.69 11.78 17.23
C ASP A 349 12.51 10.86 18.44
N GLU A 350 11.60 9.88 18.34
CA GLU A 350 11.38 8.89 19.40
C GLU A 350 11.23 7.47 18.84
N VAL A 351 11.74 6.50 19.61
CA VAL A 351 11.59 5.07 19.35
C VAL A 351 11.08 4.39 20.62
N LEU A 352 9.96 3.69 20.49
CA LEU A 352 9.38 2.83 21.52
C LEU A 352 9.39 1.39 21.01
N ILE A 353 9.96 0.48 21.79
CA ILE A 353 9.98 -0.96 21.54
C ILE A 353 9.24 -1.64 22.68
N VAL A 354 8.11 -2.27 22.37
CA VAL A 354 7.32 -3.06 23.33
C VAL A 354 7.62 -4.53 23.09
N LEU A 355 7.97 -5.25 24.13
CA LEU A 355 8.25 -6.69 24.11
C LEU A 355 7.22 -7.42 24.96
N GLU A 356 6.63 -8.48 24.42
CA GLU A 356 5.62 -9.30 25.10
C GLU A 356 6.07 -10.75 25.14
N ASN A 357 6.10 -11.35 26.33
CA ASN A 357 6.38 -12.77 26.50
C ASN A 357 5.08 -13.58 26.49
N LEU A 358 4.86 -14.30 25.39
CA LEU A 358 3.70 -15.14 25.16
C LEU A 358 3.94 -16.59 25.63
N GLY A 359 5.19 -16.93 25.95
CA GLY A 359 5.58 -18.27 26.39
C GLY A 359 5.60 -18.43 27.91
N PRO A 360 5.63 -19.69 28.40
CA PRO A 360 5.73 -20.00 29.83
C PRO A 360 7.10 -19.71 30.44
N GLU A 361 8.15 -19.57 29.62
CA GLU A 361 9.53 -19.39 30.08
C GLU A 361 9.94 -17.92 30.16
N GLU A 362 10.78 -17.58 31.15
CA GLU A 362 11.29 -16.22 31.33
C GLU A 362 12.25 -15.84 30.18
N VAL A 363 12.00 -14.67 29.58
CA VAL A 363 12.81 -14.12 28.49
C VAL A 363 13.62 -12.93 28.98
N ALA A 364 14.94 -12.99 28.80
CA ALA A 364 15.80 -11.82 28.96
C ALA A 364 15.90 -11.06 27.64
N TRP A 365 15.87 -9.73 27.71
CA TRP A 365 15.98 -8.87 26.54
C TRP A 365 17.04 -7.79 26.77
N ARG A 366 17.63 -7.28 25.69
CA ARG A 366 18.45 -6.06 25.69
C ARG A 366 18.31 -5.30 24.38
N VAL A 367 18.44 -3.98 24.47
CA VAL A 367 18.46 -3.07 23.31
C VAL A 367 19.83 -2.44 23.19
N GLU A 368 20.40 -2.50 22.00
CA GLU A 368 21.67 -1.88 21.63
C GLU A 368 21.43 -0.78 20.60
N GLY A 369 22.10 0.37 20.77
CA GLY A 369 22.08 1.49 19.83
C GLY A 369 23.39 1.61 19.05
N MET A 370 23.28 2.01 17.79
CA MET A 370 24.41 2.23 16.87
C MET A 370 24.31 3.63 16.28
N ALA A 371 25.32 4.47 16.54
CA ALA A 371 25.28 5.88 16.11
C ALA A 371 25.66 6.06 14.63
N MET A 372 26.33 5.07 14.04
CA MET A 372 26.75 5.14 12.63
C MET A 372 25.59 4.83 11.70
N GLY A 373 25.52 5.56 10.57
CA GLY A 373 24.52 5.30 9.52
C GLY A 373 24.67 3.94 8.83
N LEU A 374 25.88 3.36 8.80
CA LEU A 374 26.11 2.02 8.28
C LEU A 374 26.06 0.97 9.41
N LEU A 375 25.17 -0.02 9.26
CA LEU A 375 25.09 -1.20 10.12
C LEU A 375 25.44 -2.47 9.33
N ASP A 376 26.59 -3.08 9.61
CA ASP A 376 26.93 -4.41 9.10
C ASP A 376 26.47 -5.50 10.07
N ILE A 377 25.38 -6.18 9.72
CA ILE A 377 24.81 -7.26 10.54
C ILE A 377 25.55 -8.61 10.37
N ARG A 378 26.49 -8.73 9.43
CA ARG A 378 27.24 -9.98 9.19
C ARG A 378 28.37 -10.20 10.19
N GLY A 379 28.79 -9.14 10.87
CA GLY A 379 29.84 -9.17 11.89
C GLY A 379 29.35 -8.68 13.25
N VAL A 380 30.28 -8.63 14.22
CA VAL A 380 30.03 -7.93 15.49
C VAL A 380 30.06 -6.43 15.21
N PRO A 381 28.95 -5.69 15.34
CA PRO A 381 28.93 -4.28 15.00
C PRO A 381 29.84 -3.51 15.97
N ARG A 382 30.85 -2.81 15.45
CA ARG A 382 31.69 -1.94 16.27
C ARG A 382 30.90 -0.69 16.64
N GLY A 383 30.99 -0.27 17.90
CA GLY A 383 30.30 0.94 18.39
C GLY A 383 28.87 0.72 18.87
N ALA A 384 28.43 -0.53 19.05
CA ALA A 384 27.16 -0.84 19.70
C ALA A 384 27.22 -0.47 21.18
N VAL A 385 26.25 0.33 21.63
CA VAL A 385 26.10 0.72 23.04
C VAL A 385 24.85 0.07 23.60
N LYS A 386 24.97 -0.66 24.71
CA LYS A 386 23.80 -1.19 25.43
C LYS A 386 23.02 -0.03 26.03
N LEU A 387 21.74 0.09 25.64
CA LEU A 387 20.87 1.18 26.09
C LEU A 387 19.91 0.74 27.19
N GLY A 388 19.49 -0.52 27.16
CA GLY A 388 18.57 -1.08 28.14
C GLY A 388 18.62 -2.60 28.14
N GLU A 389 18.24 -3.20 29.26
CA GLU A 389 18.05 -4.64 29.40
C GLU A 389 17.02 -4.93 30.47
N GLY A 390 16.36 -6.07 30.36
CA GLY A 390 15.29 -6.46 31.28
C GLY A 390 14.99 -7.94 31.18
N ARG A 391 13.94 -8.36 31.90
CA ARG A 391 13.44 -9.73 31.93
C ARG A 391 11.92 -9.72 31.98
N LEU A 392 11.32 -10.65 31.26
CA LEU A 392 9.88 -10.81 31.11
C LEU A 392 9.48 -12.18 31.64
N ARG A 393 8.64 -12.25 32.66
CA ARG A 393 7.98 -13.51 33.05
C ARG A 393 6.87 -13.84 32.06
N ALA A 394 6.30 -15.03 32.18
CA ALA A 394 5.20 -15.48 31.33
C ALA A 394 4.02 -14.50 31.40
N GLY A 395 3.54 -14.06 30.24
CA GLY A 395 2.41 -13.12 30.11
C GLY A 395 2.74 -11.66 30.43
N GLU A 396 4.00 -11.33 30.76
CA GLU A 396 4.41 -9.95 31.01
C GLU A 396 4.80 -9.23 29.71
N ALA A 397 4.69 -7.90 29.76
CA ALA A 397 5.18 -6.99 28.73
C ALA A 397 6.10 -5.94 29.36
N ASP A 398 7.07 -5.47 28.58
CA ASP A 398 8.04 -4.44 28.96
C ASP A 398 8.30 -3.52 27.78
N ALA A 399 8.78 -2.31 28.04
CA ALA A 399 8.96 -1.29 27.04
C ALA A 399 10.30 -0.58 27.18
N PHE A 400 11.05 -0.51 26.08
CA PHE A 400 12.21 0.35 25.94
C PHE A 400 11.83 1.61 25.17
N TYR A 401 12.19 2.79 25.70
CA TYR A 401 11.86 4.07 25.11
C TYR A 401 13.08 4.99 25.01
N SER A 402 13.23 5.67 23.87
CA SER A 402 14.34 6.60 23.59
C SER A 402 13.85 7.85 22.87
N ARG A 403 14.22 9.04 23.36
CA ARG A 403 13.91 10.38 22.81
C ARG A 403 15.05 11.05 22.02
N ARG A 404 16.15 10.33 21.81
CA ARG A 404 17.32 10.81 21.04
C ARG A 404 17.88 9.63 20.28
N PRO A 405 17.33 9.34 19.09
CA PRO A 405 17.56 8.04 18.53
C PRO A 405 18.96 7.86 17.98
N TYR A 406 19.49 6.68 18.25
CA TYR A 406 20.61 6.14 17.49
C TYR A 406 20.16 5.89 16.05
N ALA A 407 21.10 5.88 15.11
CA ALA A 407 20.79 5.60 13.71
C ALA A 407 20.11 4.23 13.55
N TRP A 408 20.59 3.24 14.30
CA TRP A 408 20.00 1.91 14.37
C TRP A 408 19.85 1.40 15.80
N TYR A 409 18.84 0.56 16.00
CA TYR A 409 18.65 -0.24 17.20
C TYR A 409 18.60 -1.71 16.86
N ARG A 410 19.20 -2.52 17.75
CA ARG A 410 19.14 -3.98 17.70
C ARG A 410 18.52 -4.48 18.98
N VAL A 411 17.55 -5.37 18.86
CA VAL A 411 16.90 -6.03 20.00
C VAL A 411 17.44 -7.44 20.07
N ALA A 412 18.05 -7.82 21.18
CA ALA A 412 18.46 -9.19 21.42
C ALA A 412 17.59 -9.80 22.52
N VAL A 413 17.28 -11.08 22.38
CA VAL A 413 16.49 -11.85 23.33
C VAL A 413 17.07 -13.24 23.54
N ARG A 414 16.81 -13.83 24.71
CA ARG A 414 17.12 -15.24 25.02
C ARG A 414 16.18 -15.77 26.10
N THR A 415 15.90 -17.06 26.10
CA THR A 415 15.35 -17.72 27.29
C THR A 415 16.43 -17.95 28.35
N LEU A 416 16.03 -18.05 29.61
CA LEU A 416 16.91 -18.38 30.72
C LEU A 416 16.95 -19.88 31.06
N ARG A 417 16.09 -20.71 30.47
CA ARG A 417 15.99 -22.16 30.74
C ARG A 417 15.96 -22.99 29.46
N GLN A 418 16.43 -24.24 29.53
CA GLN A 418 16.66 -25.11 28.36
C GLN A 418 15.43 -25.88 27.83
N LYS A 419 14.32 -26.00 28.58
CA LYS A 419 13.38 -27.12 28.39
C LYS A 419 11.97 -26.80 27.90
N ALA A 420 11.55 -25.54 27.79
CA ALA A 420 10.23 -25.20 27.24
C ALA A 420 10.30 -24.08 26.20
N GLU A 421 9.29 -24.04 25.32
CA GLU A 421 9.18 -23.07 24.22
C GLU A 421 8.97 -21.65 24.80
N ALA A 422 9.99 -20.79 24.73
CA ALA A 422 9.81 -19.37 24.95
C ALA A 422 9.29 -18.72 23.66
N MET A 423 8.28 -17.85 23.77
CA MET A 423 7.65 -17.19 22.62
C MET A 423 7.53 -15.69 22.90
N LEU A 424 7.91 -14.87 21.94
CA LEU A 424 7.98 -13.42 22.11
C LEU A 424 7.39 -12.69 20.89
N SER A 425 6.62 -11.65 21.16
CA SER A 425 6.31 -10.61 20.16
C SER A 425 7.04 -9.31 20.51
N ALA A 426 7.45 -8.56 19.49
CA ALA A 426 8.08 -7.26 19.63
C ALA A 426 7.44 -6.27 18.65
N PHE A 427 6.96 -5.15 19.18
CA PHE A 427 6.27 -4.10 18.46
C PHE A 427 7.07 -2.81 18.55
N VAL A 428 7.09 -2.05 17.47
CA VAL A 428 7.83 -0.79 17.40
C VAL A 428 6.87 0.34 17.07
N SER A 429 6.99 1.44 17.81
CA SER A 429 6.37 2.73 17.48
C SER A 429 7.48 3.76 17.26
N LEU A 430 7.39 4.48 16.15
CA LEU A 430 8.30 5.53 15.74
C LEU A 430 7.52 6.85 15.74
N ARG A 431 8.11 7.89 16.34
CA ARG A 431 7.51 9.23 16.37
C ARG A 431 8.48 10.30 15.93
N LYS A 432 7.95 11.30 15.25
CA LYS A 432 8.60 12.54 14.84
C LYS A 432 7.71 13.69 15.28
N GLY A 433 8.25 14.75 15.86
CA GLY A 433 7.44 15.84 16.42
C GLY A 433 8.16 16.74 17.41
#